data_AF-A0A1Q7G491-F1
#
_entry.id   AF-A0A1Q7G491-F1
#
_cell.length_a   1.000
_cell.length_b   1.000
_cell.length_c   1.000
_cell.angle_alpha   90.00
_cell.angle_beta   90.00
_cell.angle_gamma   90.00
#
_symmetry.space_group_name_H-M   'P 1'
#
loop_
_entity.id
_entity.type
_entity.pdbx_description
1 polymer ?
#
loop_
_entity_poly.entity_id
_entity_poly.type
_entity_poly.pdbx_seq_one_letter_code
_entity_poly.pdbx_strand_id
1 'polypeptide(L)'
;MDFSCVEGCSKCCVEREYYPKMEFGKVGVLILPEETDGVKLLAEKHHIKITILPRIGTSYKKSGEPDQTLAYQLMGIEPNGNTCPFLDTESKERSPHGGYRCKIYEDRPLACRAYPVIESSPVTLDTKCKFCETCSIPSGNINSELESLLEIKVKMKTNVPYIWRYATGIGDKQNKDQIKTGWFLV
;
A
#
# COMPACT_ATOMS: atom_id res chain seq x y z
N MET A 1 -5.49 4.65 -20.48
CA MET A 1 -4.11 5.06 -20.80
C MET A 1 -3.52 4.04 -21.76
N ASP A 2 -2.71 4.46 -22.73
CA ASP A 2 -1.92 3.55 -23.56
C ASP A 2 -0.64 3.19 -22.79
N PHE A 3 -0.36 1.90 -22.64
CA PHE A 3 0.74 1.37 -21.84
C PHE A 3 1.81 0.67 -22.68
N SER A 4 1.73 0.79 -24.01
CA SER A 4 2.70 0.19 -24.95
C SER A 4 4.14 0.65 -24.73
N CYS A 5 4.36 1.79 -24.08
CA CYS A 5 5.67 2.35 -23.75
C CYS A 5 6.36 1.71 -22.54
N VAL A 6 5.70 0.80 -21.81
CA VAL A 6 6.29 0.08 -20.67
C VAL A 6 6.00 -1.42 -20.75
N GLU A 7 7.04 -2.21 -20.54
CA GLU A 7 6.92 -3.66 -20.37
C GLU A 7 7.19 -4.05 -18.91
N GLY A 8 6.40 -4.97 -18.36
CA GLY A 8 6.63 -5.54 -17.03
C GLY A 8 6.30 -4.61 -15.85
N CYS A 9 5.31 -3.72 -15.97
CA CYS A 9 4.98 -2.79 -14.89
C CYS A 9 4.28 -3.49 -13.71
N SER A 10 5.04 -3.90 -12.70
CA SER A 10 4.52 -4.40 -11.42
C SER A 10 5.39 -4.02 -10.21
N LYS A 11 6.35 -3.10 -10.37
CA LYS A 11 7.37 -2.77 -9.36
C LYS A 11 6.76 -2.40 -8.00
N CYS A 12 5.76 -1.53 -7.98
CA CYS A 12 5.07 -1.12 -6.75
C CYS A 12 4.29 -2.27 -6.06
N CYS A 13 4.04 -3.38 -6.76
CA CYS A 13 3.40 -4.58 -6.22
C CYS A 13 4.40 -5.65 -5.77
N VAL A 14 5.67 -5.56 -6.16
CA VAL A 14 6.72 -6.57 -5.85
C VAL A 14 7.88 -6.01 -5.04
N GLU A 15 7.95 -4.70 -4.85
CA GLU A 15 8.95 -4.04 -4.01
C GLU A 15 8.24 -3.19 -2.96
N ARG A 16 8.61 -3.39 -1.69
CA ARG A 16 8.13 -2.56 -0.57
C ARG A 16 9.28 -1.82 0.07
N GLU A 17 8.95 -0.68 0.64
CA GLU A 17 9.90 0.19 1.30
C GLU A 17 9.78 0.10 2.81
N TYR A 18 10.86 0.44 3.50
CA TYR A 18 10.81 0.74 4.92
C TYR A 18 10.24 2.13 5.12
N TYR A 19 9.25 2.27 5.99
CA TYR A 19 8.67 3.57 6.29
C TYR A 19 8.09 3.64 7.71
N PRO A 20 8.30 4.75 8.45
CA PRO A 20 9.13 5.92 8.09
C PRO A 20 10.63 5.65 8.22
N LYS A 21 11.02 4.58 8.93
CA LYS A 21 12.41 4.14 9.13
C LYS A 21 12.47 2.62 9.14
N MET A 22 13.67 2.07 9.05
CA MET A 22 13.90 0.63 9.09
C MET A 22 13.29 -0.06 10.32
N GLU A 23 13.30 0.60 11.48
CA GLU A 23 12.75 0.04 12.73
C GLU A 23 11.25 -0.28 12.68
N PHE A 24 10.50 0.35 11.77
CA PHE A 24 9.07 0.08 11.59
C PHE A 24 8.80 -1.10 10.65
N GLY A 25 9.84 -1.65 10.02
CA GLY A 25 9.70 -2.65 8.98
C GLY A 25 9.18 -2.07 7.67
N LYS A 26 8.93 -2.97 6.72
CA LYS A 26 8.37 -2.60 5.42
C LYS A 26 6.88 -2.32 5.52
N VAL A 27 6.45 -1.37 4.70
CA VAL A 27 5.06 -0.91 4.67
C VAL A 27 4.22 -1.71 3.67
N GLY A 28 3.02 -2.11 4.09
CA GLY A 28 2.02 -2.74 3.24
C GLY A 28 1.17 -1.75 2.43
N VAL A 29 0.25 -2.26 1.61
CA VAL A 29 -0.73 -1.41 0.91
C VAL A 29 -1.67 -0.84 1.97
N LEU A 30 -1.88 0.48 2.00
CA LEU A 30 -2.83 1.09 2.93
C LEU A 30 -4.25 0.57 2.64
N ILE A 31 -4.93 0.12 3.69
CA ILE A 31 -6.33 -0.32 3.66
C ILE A 31 -7.08 0.54 4.68
N LEU A 32 -8.14 1.22 4.25
CA LEU A 32 -9.01 1.91 5.20
C LEU A 32 -9.81 0.89 6.04
N PRO A 33 -10.22 1.24 7.27
CA PRO A 33 -11.00 0.33 8.11
C PRO A 33 -12.20 -0.29 7.39
N GLU A 34 -12.96 0.50 6.63
CA GLU A 34 -14.11 0.05 5.84
C GLU A 34 -13.77 -0.89 4.66
N GLU A 35 -12.53 -0.87 4.15
CA GLU A 35 -12.10 -1.74 3.06
C GLU A 35 -11.66 -3.12 3.56
N THR A 36 -11.42 -3.26 4.86
CA THR A 36 -10.76 -4.44 5.45
C THR A 36 -11.53 -5.73 5.19
N ASP A 37 -12.85 -5.73 5.39
CA ASP A 37 -13.67 -6.93 5.20
C ASP A 37 -13.85 -7.26 3.71
N GLY A 38 -13.94 -6.24 2.85
CA GLY A 38 -13.95 -6.43 1.39
C GLY A 38 -12.66 -7.13 0.91
N VAL A 39 -11.50 -6.69 1.40
CA VAL A 39 -10.21 -7.33 1.07
C VAL A 39 -10.12 -8.77 1.55
N LYS A 40 -10.65 -9.08 2.75
CA LYS A 40 -10.71 -10.47 3.25
C LYS A 40 -11.61 -11.34 2.37
N LEU A 41 -12.78 -10.86 2.00
CA LEU A 41 -13.70 -11.58 1.11
C LEU A 41 -13.08 -11.84 -0.27
N LEU A 42 -12.34 -10.87 -0.82
CA LEU A 42 -11.59 -11.06 -2.05
C LEU A 42 -10.50 -12.13 -1.89
N ALA A 43 -9.77 -12.13 -0.77
CA ALA A 43 -8.76 -13.14 -0.49
C ALA A 43 -9.37 -14.55 -0.39
N GLU A 44 -10.49 -14.69 0.31
CA GLU A 44 -11.23 -15.96 0.41
C GLU A 44 -11.72 -16.45 -0.95
N LYS A 45 -12.34 -15.57 -1.75
CA LYS A 45 -12.83 -15.87 -3.10
C LYS A 45 -11.72 -16.39 -4.02
N HIS A 46 -10.50 -15.89 -3.85
CA HIS A 46 -9.34 -16.27 -4.66
C HIS A 46 -8.46 -17.35 -4.00
N HIS A 47 -8.85 -17.88 -2.83
CA HIS A 47 -8.07 -18.84 -2.04
C HIS A 47 -6.66 -18.36 -1.69
N ILE A 48 -6.52 -17.06 -1.39
CA ILE A 48 -5.25 -16.41 -1.07
C ILE A 48 -5.17 -16.19 0.44
N LYS A 49 -4.06 -16.60 1.05
CA LYS A 49 -3.75 -16.23 2.43
C LYS A 49 -3.21 -14.81 2.47
N ILE A 50 -3.84 -13.95 3.26
CA ILE A 50 -3.40 -12.56 3.46
C ILE A 50 -3.05 -12.29 4.92
N THR A 51 -2.21 -11.28 5.13
CA THR A 51 -1.91 -10.70 6.44
C THR A 51 -2.24 -9.22 6.40
N ILE A 52 -3.15 -8.79 7.28
CA ILE A 52 -3.49 -7.38 7.47
C ILE A 52 -3.02 -6.98 8.86
N LEU A 53 -2.17 -5.96 8.93
CA LEU A 53 -1.69 -5.39 10.19
C LEU A 53 -2.26 -3.98 10.37
N PRO A 54 -2.35 -3.47 11.62
CA PRO A 54 -2.56 -2.05 11.82
C PRO A 54 -1.44 -1.23 11.17
N ARG A 55 -1.70 0.02 10.83
CA ARG A 55 -0.71 0.94 10.24
C ARG A 55 -0.64 2.25 11.01
N ILE A 56 -1.77 2.91 11.18
CA ILE A 56 -1.89 4.20 11.87
C ILE A 56 -3.01 4.08 12.89
N GLY A 57 -2.69 4.44 14.13
CA GLY A 57 -3.65 4.52 15.22
C GLY A 57 -3.67 5.90 15.84
N THR A 58 -4.71 6.23 16.59
CA THR A 58 -4.85 7.50 17.27
C THR A 58 -5.41 7.34 18.67
N SER A 59 -5.00 8.21 19.59
CA SER A 59 -5.55 8.24 20.94
C SER A 59 -5.61 9.66 21.52
N TYR A 60 -6.49 9.85 22.51
CA TYR A 60 -6.52 11.09 23.28
C TYR A 60 -5.52 11.10 24.45
N LYS A 61 -4.89 9.95 24.75
CA LYS A 61 -3.90 9.81 25.81
C LYS A 61 -2.56 9.31 25.26
N LYS A 62 -1.46 9.82 25.83
CA LYS A 62 -0.08 9.48 25.42
C LYS A 62 0.38 8.07 25.87
N SER A 63 -0.41 7.36 26.66
CA SER A 63 -0.02 6.12 27.32
C SER A 63 -0.77 4.91 26.76
N GLY A 64 -0.06 3.79 26.59
CA GLY A 64 -0.64 2.52 26.19
C GLY A 64 -0.64 2.32 24.68
N GLU A 65 -1.77 1.90 24.13
CA GLU A 65 -2.00 1.65 22.71
C GLU A 65 -3.00 2.69 22.14
N PRO A 66 -3.10 2.85 20.81
CA PRO A 66 -4.12 3.72 20.22
C PRO A 66 -5.55 3.32 20.60
N ASP A 67 -6.42 4.31 20.81
CA ASP A 67 -7.85 4.11 21.08
C ASP A 67 -8.59 3.62 19.82
N GLN A 68 -8.12 4.04 18.64
CA GLN A 68 -8.70 3.72 17.34
C GLN A 68 -7.60 3.46 16.30
N THR A 69 -7.82 2.50 15.40
CA THR A 69 -7.00 2.33 14.20
C THR A 69 -7.62 3.12 13.03
N LEU A 70 -6.88 4.08 12.49
CA LEU A 70 -7.29 4.88 11.33
C LEU A 70 -6.96 4.21 10.00
N ALA A 71 -5.92 3.38 9.96
CA ALA A 71 -5.53 2.66 8.76
C ALA A 71 -4.91 1.32 9.10
N TYR A 72 -5.16 0.36 8.23
CA TYR A 72 -4.50 -0.93 8.18
C TYR A 72 -3.53 -0.99 7.01
N GLN A 73 -2.80 -2.09 6.92
CA GLN A 73 -1.90 -2.38 5.83
C GLN A 73 -1.94 -3.85 5.44
N LEU A 74 -2.15 -4.11 4.14
CA LEU A 74 -2.04 -5.42 3.53
C LEU A 74 -0.56 -5.73 3.25
N MET A 75 -0.05 -6.76 3.91
CA MET A 75 1.35 -7.17 3.82
C MET A 75 1.60 -8.09 2.62
N GLY A 76 2.87 -8.16 2.19
CA GLY A 76 3.29 -9.14 1.18
C GLY A 76 3.32 -10.58 1.71
N ILE A 77 3.41 -11.53 0.78
CA ILE A 77 3.33 -12.97 1.08
C ILE A 77 4.62 -13.54 1.67
N GLU A 78 5.78 -13.06 1.25
CA GLU A 78 7.06 -13.55 1.76
C GLU A 78 7.46 -12.85 3.06
N PRO A 79 8.37 -13.45 3.86
CA PRO A 79 8.87 -12.83 5.09
C PRO A 79 9.51 -11.45 4.90
N ASN A 80 10.01 -11.16 3.68
CA ASN A 80 10.57 -9.85 3.35
C ASN A 80 9.48 -8.78 3.07
N GLY A 81 8.20 -9.16 3.02
CA GLY A 81 7.04 -8.30 2.84
C GLY A 81 6.81 -7.78 1.42
N ASN A 82 7.55 -8.25 0.42
CA ASN A 82 7.63 -7.60 -0.89
C ASN A 82 6.39 -7.85 -1.77
N THR A 83 6.10 -9.11 -2.08
CA THR A 83 5.15 -9.43 -3.15
C THR A 83 3.72 -9.32 -2.66
N CYS A 84 2.91 -8.51 -3.34
CA CYS A 84 1.49 -8.38 -3.07
C CYS A 84 0.80 -9.75 -3.20
N PRO A 85 -0.04 -10.15 -2.23
CA PRO A 85 -0.69 -11.46 -2.23
C PRO A 85 -1.66 -11.68 -3.40
N PHE A 86 -2.18 -10.60 -3.99
CA PHE A 86 -3.09 -10.68 -5.13
C PHE A 86 -2.38 -10.67 -6.48
N LEU A 87 -1.05 -10.57 -6.49
CA LEU A 87 -0.28 -10.60 -7.72
C LEU A 87 -0.10 -12.04 -8.17
N ASP A 88 -0.51 -12.34 -9.40
CA ASP A 88 -0.34 -13.64 -10.00
C ASP A 88 1.07 -13.76 -10.61
N THR A 89 1.99 -14.31 -9.83
CA THR A 89 3.38 -14.54 -10.23
C THR A 89 3.63 -15.92 -10.83
N GLU A 90 2.65 -16.82 -10.75
CA GLU A 90 2.78 -18.22 -11.19
C GLU A 90 2.26 -18.42 -12.61
N SER A 91 1.19 -17.71 -12.99
CA SER A 91 0.64 -17.83 -14.33
C SER A 91 1.43 -17.04 -15.39
N LYS A 92 1.22 -17.42 -16.65
CA LYS A 92 1.75 -16.68 -17.81
C LYS A 92 0.90 -15.47 -18.18
N GLU A 93 -0.20 -15.23 -17.47
CA GLU A 93 -1.07 -14.09 -17.73
C GLU A 93 -0.39 -12.78 -17.32
N ARG A 94 -0.70 -11.71 -18.05
CA ARG A 94 -0.10 -10.39 -17.84
C ARG A 94 -1.18 -9.33 -17.75
N SER A 95 -0.88 -8.27 -17.00
CA SER A 95 -1.70 -7.07 -17.00
C SER A 95 -1.62 -6.37 -18.36
N PRO A 96 -2.52 -5.42 -18.66
CA PRO A 96 -2.41 -4.56 -19.83
C PRO A 96 -1.08 -3.77 -19.92
N HIS A 97 -0.28 -3.74 -18.85
CA HIS A 97 1.02 -3.06 -18.75
C HIS A 97 2.21 -4.04 -18.84
N GLY A 98 1.95 -5.28 -19.29
CA GLY A 98 2.94 -6.34 -19.44
C GLY A 98 3.50 -6.91 -18.12
N GLY A 99 3.08 -6.40 -16.96
CA GLY A 99 3.45 -6.90 -15.64
C GLY A 99 2.62 -8.11 -15.21
N TYR A 100 2.89 -8.62 -14.00
CA TYR A 100 2.05 -9.65 -13.41
C TYR A 100 0.59 -9.18 -13.25
N ARG A 101 -0.36 -10.08 -13.46
CA ARG A 101 -1.80 -9.78 -13.33
C ARG A 101 -2.15 -9.60 -11.85
N CYS A 102 -2.89 -8.55 -11.52
CA CYS A 102 -3.52 -8.43 -10.20
C CYS A 102 -4.90 -9.11 -10.24
N LYS A 103 -5.12 -10.10 -9.37
CA LYS A 103 -6.38 -10.87 -9.32
C LYS A 103 -7.60 -10.03 -8.93
N ILE A 104 -7.37 -8.90 -8.24
CA ILE A 104 -8.40 -7.98 -7.76
C ILE A 104 -8.28 -6.60 -8.42
N TYR A 105 -7.77 -6.52 -9.65
CA TYR A 105 -7.44 -5.22 -10.25
C TYR A 105 -8.60 -4.23 -10.21
N GLU A 106 -9.82 -4.65 -10.56
CA GLU A 106 -11.02 -3.78 -10.54
C GLU A 106 -11.47 -3.44 -9.10
N ASP A 107 -11.33 -4.40 -8.18
CA ASP A 107 -11.75 -4.27 -6.78
C ASP A 107 -10.59 -3.83 -5.85
N ARG A 108 -9.50 -3.30 -6.42
CA ARG A 108 -8.28 -2.99 -5.67
C ARG A 108 -8.52 -1.87 -4.64
N PRO A 109 -7.83 -1.87 -3.49
CA PRO A 109 -7.99 -0.83 -2.47
C PRO A 109 -7.76 0.58 -3.01
N LEU A 110 -8.35 1.60 -2.35
CA LEU A 110 -8.20 3.01 -2.70
C LEU A 110 -6.74 3.42 -2.86
N ALA A 111 -5.85 2.94 -2.00
CA ALA A 111 -4.42 3.26 -2.09
C ALA A 111 -3.78 2.73 -3.39
N CYS A 112 -4.26 1.60 -3.91
CA CYS A 112 -3.84 1.08 -5.21
C CYS A 112 -4.52 1.81 -6.37
N ARG A 113 -5.73 2.37 -6.18
CA ARG A 113 -6.42 3.20 -7.16
C ARG A 113 -5.82 4.61 -7.27
N ALA A 114 -5.29 5.14 -6.18
CA ALA A 114 -4.63 6.45 -6.14
C ALA A 114 -3.24 6.44 -6.77
N TYR A 115 -2.57 5.28 -6.84
CA TYR A 115 -1.24 5.17 -7.43
C TYR A 115 -1.28 5.43 -8.95
N PRO A 116 -0.37 6.23 -9.53
CA PRO A 116 0.89 6.71 -8.94
C PRO A 116 0.85 8.12 -8.35
N VAL A 117 -0.33 8.70 -8.12
CA VAL A 117 -0.46 10.05 -7.58
C VAL A 117 -0.06 10.07 -6.10
N ILE A 118 0.86 10.98 -5.75
CA ILE A 118 1.35 11.15 -4.38
C ILE A 118 0.99 12.52 -3.83
N GLU A 119 0.76 12.58 -2.52
CA GLU A 119 0.51 13.84 -1.84
C GLU A 119 1.79 14.69 -1.77
N SER A 120 1.79 15.78 -2.53
CA SER A 120 2.79 16.85 -2.47
C SER A 120 2.12 18.18 -2.80
N SER A 121 2.83 19.30 -2.63
CA SER A 121 2.34 20.64 -3.00
C SER A 121 3.25 21.27 -4.06
N PRO A 122 2.90 21.21 -5.36
CA PRO A 122 1.70 20.62 -5.96
C PRO A 122 1.73 19.08 -5.95
N VAL A 123 0.58 18.44 -6.20
CA VAL A 123 0.49 16.97 -6.34
C VAL A 123 1.40 16.49 -7.47
N THR A 124 2.16 15.41 -7.22
CA THR A 124 3.11 14.85 -8.19
C THR A 124 2.86 13.35 -8.40
N LEU A 125 3.57 12.76 -9.36
CA LEU A 125 3.57 11.31 -9.59
C LEU A 125 4.78 10.69 -8.88
N ASP A 126 4.59 9.49 -8.33
CA ASP A 126 5.68 8.74 -7.71
C ASP A 126 6.78 8.46 -8.75
N THR A 127 7.99 8.94 -8.48
CA THR A 127 9.16 8.74 -9.34
C THR A 127 9.56 7.27 -9.46
N LYS A 128 9.08 6.40 -8.57
CA LYS A 128 9.30 4.94 -8.63
C LYS A 128 8.35 4.24 -9.60
N CYS A 129 7.33 4.94 -10.09
CA CYS A 129 6.44 4.39 -11.09
C CYS A 129 7.16 4.29 -12.44
N LYS A 130 7.52 3.06 -12.85
CA LYS A 130 8.21 2.79 -14.12
C LYS A 130 7.51 3.42 -15.32
N PHE A 131 6.18 3.43 -15.32
CA PHE A 131 5.39 4.10 -16.37
C PHE A 131 5.63 5.62 -16.36
N CYS A 132 5.55 6.27 -15.19
CA CYS A 132 5.78 7.70 -15.07
C CYS A 132 7.22 8.10 -15.44
N GLU A 133 8.19 7.24 -15.14
CA GLU A 133 9.60 7.42 -15.51
C GLU A 133 9.82 7.29 -17.03
N THR A 134 9.23 6.27 -17.66
CA THR A 134 9.54 5.91 -19.05
C THR A 134 8.68 6.68 -20.06
N CYS A 135 7.40 6.86 -19.76
CA CYS A 135 6.41 7.31 -20.73
C CYS A 135 6.15 8.81 -20.71
N SER A 136 6.81 9.56 -19.80
CA SER A 136 6.78 11.03 -19.68
C SER A 136 5.43 11.66 -20.03
N ILE A 137 4.60 11.83 -18.99
CA ILE A 137 3.22 12.36 -19.01
C ILE A 137 2.20 11.27 -19.41
N PRO A 138 1.35 10.80 -18.47
CA PRO A 138 0.21 9.97 -18.83
C PRO A 138 -0.61 10.70 -19.89
N SER A 139 -0.83 10.09 -21.05
CA SER A 139 -1.72 10.63 -22.09
C SER A 139 -3.19 10.66 -21.65
N GLY A 140 -3.49 10.10 -20.46
CA GLY A 140 -4.80 10.09 -19.83
C GLY A 140 -4.90 11.04 -18.65
N ASN A 141 -6.13 11.44 -18.36
CA ASN A 141 -6.49 12.21 -17.19
C ASN A 141 -6.29 11.37 -15.90
N ILE A 142 -5.65 11.94 -14.87
CA ILE A 142 -5.40 11.32 -13.55
C ILE A 142 -6.52 11.61 -12.52
N ASN A 143 -7.70 12.06 -12.98
CA ASN A 143 -8.81 12.44 -12.10
C ASN A 143 -9.25 11.31 -11.17
N SER A 144 -9.32 10.06 -11.64
CA SER A 144 -9.71 8.92 -10.79
C SER A 144 -8.72 8.66 -9.65
N GLU A 145 -7.43 8.80 -9.94
CA GLU A 145 -6.34 8.65 -8.98
C GLU A 145 -6.39 9.79 -7.95
N LEU A 146 -6.65 11.01 -8.42
CA LEU A 146 -6.83 12.19 -7.57
C LEU A 146 -8.05 12.06 -6.65
N GLU A 147 -9.19 11.59 -7.17
CA GLU A 147 -10.40 11.32 -6.38
C GLU A 147 -10.12 10.29 -5.29
N SER A 148 -9.44 9.18 -5.64
CA SER A 148 -9.04 8.15 -4.68
C SER A 148 -8.11 8.71 -3.59
N LEU A 149 -7.13 9.54 -3.97
CA LEU A 149 -6.23 10.20 -3.01
C LEU A 149 -7.00 11.16 -2.08
N LEU A 150 -7.93 11.94 -2.62
CA LEU A 150 -8.77 12.86 -1.85
C LEU A 150 -9.65 12.11 -0.86
N GLU A 151 -10.25 10.98 -1.26
CA GLU A 151 -11.04 10.14 -0.39
C GLU A 151 -10.21 9.62 0.78
N ILE A 152 -9.02 9.05 0.51
CA ILE A 152 -8.09 8.61 1.57
C ILE A 152 -7.78 9.78 2.51
N LYS A 153 -7.47 10.97 1.97
CA LYS A 153 -7.15 12.14 2.79
C LYS A 153 -8.30 12.55 3.70
N VAL A 154 -9.54 12.55 3.19
CA VAL A 154 -10.73 12.89 3.99
C VAL A 154 -10.90 11.88 5.13
N LYS A 155 -10.71 10.59 4.85
CA LYS A 155 -10.87 9.50 5.83
C LYS A 155 -9.76 9.46 6.88
N MET A 156 -8.56 9.90 6.50
CA MET A 156 -7.39 9.97 7.39
C MET A 156 -7.33 11.24 8.25
N LYS A 157 -8.19 12.24 8.00
CA LYS A 157 -8.25 13.45 8.83
C LYS A 157 -8.71 13.10 10.24
N THR A 158 -7.98 13.62 11.23
CA THR A 158 -8.32 13.45 12.63
C THR A 158 -7.90 14.68 13.44
N ASN A 159 -8.65 14.99 14.48
CA ASN A 159 -8.31 16.02 15.46
C ASN A 159 -7.73 15.42 16.75
N VAL A 160 -7.49 14.10 16.74
CA VAL A 160 -6.95 13.36 17.88
C VAL A 160 -5.47 13.71 18.05
N PRO A 161 -5.00 14.08 19.26
CA PRO A 161 -3.67 14.70 19.44
C PRO A 161 -2.49 13.75 19.33
N TYR A 162 -2.69 12.44 19.53
CA TYR A 162 -1.60 11.46 19.50
C TYR A 162 -1.78 10.51 18.32
N ILE A 163 -0.76 10.45 17.47
CA ILE A 163 -0.68 9.55 16.31
C ILE A 163 0.30 8.42 16.63
N TRP A 164 -0.10 7.20 16.31
CA TRP A 164 0.67 5.99 16.50
C TRP A 164 0.96 5.34 15.16
N ARG A 165 2.15 4.77 15.03
CA ARG A 165 2.54 3.94 13.89
C ARG A 165 2.80 2.52 14.37
N TYR A 166 2.33 1.56 13.59
CA TYR A 166 2.59 0.16 13.88
C TYR A 166 3.87 -0.30 13.18
N ALA A 167 4.83 -0.81 13.94
CA ALA A 167 5.99 -1.51 13.40
C ALA A 167 5.59 -2.94 13.05
N THR A 168 5.87 -3.36 11.81
CA THR A 168 5.27 -4.57 11.22
C THR A 168 5.98 -5.87 11.58
N GLY A 169 7.22 -5.80 12.09
CA GLY A 169 8.06 -6.99 12.24
C GLY A 169 8.52 -7.59 10.91
N ILE A 170 8.20 -6.96 9.77
CA ILE A 170 8.41 -7.50 8.42
C ILE A 170 9.52 -6.73 7.71
N GLY A 171 10.44 -7.45 7.06
CA GLY A 171 11.49 -6.85 6.25
C GLY A 171 12.57 -7.86 5.85
N ASP A 172 13.60 -7.36 5.17
CA ASP A 172 14.68 -8.17 4.64
C ASP A 172 15.44 -8.85 5.77
N LYS A 173 15.88 -10.10 5.52
CA LYS A 173 16.56 -10.94 6.52
C LYS A 173 17.76 -10.25 7.18
N GLN A 174 18.51 -9.46 6.41
CA GLN A 174 19.68 -8.70 6.87
C GLN A 174 19.35 -7.57 7.85
N ASN A 175 18.10 -7.10 7.87
CA ASN A 175 17.65 -6.00 8.72
C ASN A 175 16.85 -6.47 9.92
N LYS A 176 16.67 -7.79 10.11
CA LYS A 176 15.74 -8.36 11.08
C LYS A 176 15.99 -7.86 12.52
N ASP A 177 17.24 -7.69 12.92
CA ASP A 177 17.61 -7.25 14.27
C ASP A 177 17.30 -5.76 14.53
N GLN A 178 17.06 -4.98 13.48
CA GLN A 178 16.71 -3.56 13.56
C GLN A 178 15.20 -3.33 13.57
N ILE A 179 14.41 -4.31 13.12
CA ILE A 179 12.97 -4.20 12.93
C ILE A 179 12.23 -4.53 14.23
N LYS A 180 11.34 -3.64 14.66
CA LYS A 180 10.50 -3.82 15.84
C LYS A 180 9.10 -4.30 15.45
N THR A 181 8.30 -4.66 16.44
CA THR A 181 6.88 -5.01 16.27
C THR A 181 6.04 -4.28 17.32
N GLY A 182 4.87 -3.78 16.92
CA GLY A 182 3.91 -3.15 17.83
C GLY A 182 3.74 -1.64 17.62
N TRP A 183 3.00 -1.00 18.51
CA TRP A 183 2.67 0.42 18.41
C TRP A 183 3.79 1.33 18.92
N PHE A 184 4.07 2.38 18.15
CA PHE A 184 4.98 3.46 18.51
C PHE A 184 4.24 4.77 18.40
N LEU A 185 4.26 5.56 19.48
CA LEU A 185 3.84 6.94 19.43
C LEU A 185 4.86 7.74 18.61
N VAL A 186 4.40 8.53 17.63
CA VAL A 186 5.25 9.33 16.73
C VAL A 186 5.06 10.82 16.87
#